data_AF-A0A6I3ZC42-F1
#
_entry.id   AF-A0A6I3ZC42-F1
#
_cell.length_a   1.000
_cell.length_b   1.000
_cell.length_c   1.000
_cell.angle_alpha   90.00
_cell.angle_beta   90.00
_cell.angle_gamma   90.00
#
_symmetry.space_group_name_H-M   'P 1'
#
loop_
_entity.id
_entity.type
_entity.pdbx_description
1 polymer ?
#
loop_
_entity_poly.entity_id
_entity_poly.type
_entity_poly.pdbx_seq_one_letter_code
_entity_poly.pdbx_strand_id
1 'polypeptide(L)'
;MRSRSETSARVSQGSAAIDATMRSSQCSLIPNSVRFFPALPTMPQRFPFVKPEYCSIYPNAAMLLSVMESEPQTVREAVGGNVARIRKLRGLTVRELSAALQEFGLQLSASGVSDIENVRRKVTIDELLILAVALNTSAIDLLTPANGGKLVVADEVGSQSPVLLEQWLRGDIPWPETEEKDAFLKRLDAYLGAASEYRRAMLRRDHRSEIVAIHDLEIRIREAMDAVEDGRVPAVGQPTESEAFPSPEEMASSIRKDLEKVVTYVELLADQIEKNGYGR
;
A
#
# COMPACT_ATOMS: atom_id res chain seq x y z
N MET A 1 42.52 -51.16 50.34
CA MET A 1 41.73 -50.56 51.44
C MET A 1 40.30 -50.38 50.95
N ARG A 2 39.35 -51.09 51.60
CA ARG A 2 37.88 -50.97 51.59
C ARG A 2 37.19 -50.84 50.22
N SER A 3 36.62 -51.93 49.69
CA SER A 3 35.23 -52.42 49.90
C SER A 3 34.20 -51.52 49.20
N ARG A 4 33.16 -51.99 48.50
CA ARG A 4 32.49 -53.29 48.37
C ARG A 4 31.37 -53.08 47.33
N SER A 5 30.99 -54.14 46.60
CA SER A 5 29.63 -54.55 46.14
C SER A 5 28.66 -53.50 45.52
N GLU A 6 27.81 -53.74 44.53
CA GLU A 6 27.26 -54.90 43.81
C GLU A 6 26.40 -54.28 42.67
N THR A 7 26.51 -54.70 41.42
CA THR A 7 25.66 -55.71 40.74
C THR A 7 24.22 -55.27 40.45
N SER A 8 23.89 -55.03 39.16
CA SER A 8 22.67 -55.49 38.45
C SER A 8 22.64 -54.80 37.06
N ALA A 9 23.10 -55.42 35.96
CA ALA A 9 22.47 -56.46 35.13
C ALA A 9 21.56 -55.91 34.00
N ARG A 10 22.04 -56.14 32.77
CA ARG A 10 21.36 -56.39 31.47
C ARG A 10 20.37 -55.37 30.89
N VAL A 11 20.51 -55.13 29.58
CA VAL A 11 19.58 -55.51 28.49
C VAL A 11 20.10 -54.90 27.16
N SER A 12 20.62 -55.73 26.24
CA SER A 12 20.08 -56.04 24.89
C SER A 12 20.26 -54.90 23.86
N GLN A 13 21.20 -54.95 22.91
CA GLN A 13 21.22 -55.69 21.61
C GLN A 13 20.08 -55.39 20.61
N GLY A 14 20.50 -55.09 19.36
CA GLY A 14 19.73 -55.07 18.10
C GLY A 14 19.58 -53.65 17.54
N SER A 15 20.27 -53.15 16.51
CA SER A 15 20.78 -53.67 15.23
C SER A 15 19.73 -54.24 14.28
N ALA A 16 19.91 -53.89 13.00
CA ALA A 16 19.14 -54.23 11.80
C ALA A 16 17.80 -53.48 11.64
N ALA A 17 17.29 -53.22 10.45
CA ALA A 17 17.79 -53.16 9.09
C ALA A 17 16.59 -52.64 8.27
N ILE A 18 16.90 -51.95 7.18
CA ILE A 18 15.95 -51.49 6.18
C ILE A 18 15.39 -52.72 5.45
N ASP A 19 14.07 -52.88 5.45
CA ASP A 19 13.42 -53.78 4.52
C ASP A 19 12.12 -53.16 3.99
N ALA A 20 11.95 -53.24 2.68
CA ALA A 20 10.85 -52.70 1.92
C ALA A 20 9.85 -53.82 1.63
N THR A 21 8.56 -53.66 1.98
CA THR A 21 7.48 -54.33 1.25
C THR A 21 6.16 -53.56 1.40
N MET A 22 5.52 -53.36 0.26
CA MET A 22 4.14 -52.90 0.08
C MET A 22 3.14 -53.49 1.08
N ARG A 23 2.21 -52.64 1.57
CA ARG A 23 0.82 -53.04 1.80
C ARG A 23 -0.12 -51.85 1.59
N SER A 24 -1.05 -52.08 0.68
CA SER A 24 -2.30 -51.37 0.47
C SER A 24 -3.06 -51.08 1.77
N SER A 25 -3.41 -49.82 2.01
CA SER A 25 -4.46 -49.43 2.95
C SER A 25 -5.18 -48.17 2.46
N GLN A 26 -6.29 -48.42 1.76
CA GLN A 26 -7.58 -47.73 1.89
C GLN A 26 -7.57 -46.22 2.21
N CYS A 27 -7.82 -45.40 1.19
CA CYS A 27 -8.44 -44.09 1.36
C CYS A 27 -9.84 -44.25 1.94
N SER A 28 -9.98 -44.10 3.26
CA SER A 28 -11.28 -43.86 3.89
C SER A 28 -11.66 -42.38 3.75
N LEU A 29 -12.75 -42.15 3.03
CA LEU A 29 -13.49 -40.90 2.94
C LEU A 29 -13.72 -40.29 4.33
N ILE A 30 -13.19 -39.09 4.56
CA ILE A 30 -13.60 -38.23 5.68
C ILE A 30 -14.78 -37.38 5.19
N PRO A 31 -15.91 -37.36 5.92
CA PRO A 31 -17.15 -36.75 5.46
C PRO A 31 -17.11 -35.23 5.46
N ASN A 32 -17.81 -34.65 4.49
CA ASN A 32 -18.23 -33.26 4.39
C ASN A 32 -18.77 -32.73 5.72
N SER A 33 -17.95 -31.96 6.44
CA SER A 33 -18.45 -31.00 7.43
C SER A 33 -18.04 -29.61 6.99
N VAL A 34 -18.76 -29.09 6.00
CA VAL A 34 -18.82 -27.65 5.70
C VAL A 34 -19.42 -26.99 6.93
N ARG A 35 -18.57 -26.48 7.83
CA ARG A 35 -19.04 -25.57 8.86
C ARG A 35 -19.39 -24.26 8.16
N PHE A 36 -20.68 -23.99 8.11
CA PHE A 36 -21.24 -22.69 7.77
C PHE A 36 -20.46 -21.60 8.52
N PHE A 37 -19.77 -20.73 7.78
CA PHE A 37 -19.40 -19.43 8.31
C PHE A 37 -20.69 -18.72 8.73
N PRO A 38 -20.78 -18.12 9.94
CA PRO A 38 -21.89 -17.24 10.25
C PRO A 38 -21.89 -16.10 9.22
N ALA A 39 -23.07 -15.79 8.70
CA ALA A 39 -23.28 -14.70 7.76
C ALA A 39 -22.64 -13.43 8.34
N LEU A 40 -21.75 -12.80 7.57
CA LEU A 40 -21.25 -11.46 7.88
C LEU A 40 -22.47 -10.56 8.12
N PRO A 41 -22.48 -9.74 9.19
CA PRO A 41 -23.57 -8.79 9.39
C PRO A 41 -23.71 -7.93 8.15
N THR A 42 -24.93 -7.86 7.61
CA THR A 42 -25.27 -7.05 6.44
C THR A 42 -24.97 -5.59 6.77
N MET A 43 -23.80 -5.10 6.34
CA MET A 43 -23.46 -3.69 6.39
C MET A 43 -24.51 -2.89 5.61
N PRO A 44 -25.00 -1.75 6.14
CA PRO A 44 -25.91 -0.89 5.40
C PRO A 44 -25.24 -0.41 4.11
N GLN A 45 -25.75 -0.90 2.99
CA GLN A 45 -25.38 -0.54 1.62
C GLN A 45 -25.86 0.88 1.32
N ARG A 46 -25.13 1.88 1.80
CA ARG A 46 -25.11 3.28 1.30
C ARG A 46 -24.16 4.10 2.16
N PHE A 47 -22.86 3.93 1.94
CA PHE A 47 -21.94 5.01 2.26
C PHE A 47 -21.93 5.96 1.06
N PRO A 48 -22.31 7.24 1.20
CA PRO A 48 -22.01 8.19 0.15
C PRO A 48 -20.49 8.14 -0.09
N PHE A 49 -20.10 8.11 -1.36
CA PHE A 49 -18.72 8.35 -1.74
C PHE A 49 -18.37 9.76 -1.25
N VAL A 50 -17.78 9.84 -0.06
CA VAL A 50 -17.27 11.09 0.50
C VAL A 50 -16.07 11.42 -0.37
N LYS A 51 -16.17 12.48 -1.18
CA LYS A 51 -15.00 13.04 -1.85
C LYS A 51 -13.95 13.28 -0.76
N PRO A 52 -12.76 12.68 -0.84
CA PRO A 52 -11.72 12.99 0.12
C PRO A 52 -11.46 14.50 -0.01
N GLU A 53 -11.57 15.23 1.11
CA GLU A 53 -11.16 16.64 1.20
C GLU A 53 -9.67 16.81 0.82
N TYR A 54 -8.94 15.70 0.70
CA TYR A 54 -7.59 15.58 0.19
C TYR A 54 -7.55 14.52 -0.90
N CYS A 55 -7.85 14.91 -2.13
CA CYS A 55 -7.42 14.12 -3.27
C CYS A 55 -5.99 14.58 -3.60
N SER A 56 -4.99 13.76 -3.27
CA SER A 56 -3.58 14.00 -3.65
C SER A 56 -3.39 14.13 -5.17
N ILE A 57 -4.42 13.78 -5.94
CA ILE A 57 -4.47 13.81 -7.39
C ILE A 57 -4.92 15.19 -7.93
N TYR A 58 -5.51 16.07 -7.10
CA TYR A 58 -6.00 17.39 -7.54
C TYR A 58 -5.74 18.53 -6.52
N PRO A 59 -4.50 19.03 -6.40
CA PRO A 59 -4.27 20.29 -5.70
C PRO A 59 -4.67 21.47 -6.58
N ASN A 60 -5.64 22.28 -6.16
CA ASN A 60 -5.80 23.61 -6.76
C ASN A 60 -4.59 24.50 -6.37
N ALA A 61 -4.26 25.53 -7.16
CA ALA A 61 -3.08 26.35 -6.92
C ALA A 61 -3.06 27.04 -5.53
N ALA A 62 -4.24 27.35 -4.97
CA ALA A 62 -4.38 27.86 -3.60
C ALA A 62 -4.06 26.80 -2.53
N MET A 63 -4.30 25.52 -2.81
CA MET A 63 -3.93 24.37 -1.99
C MET A 63 -2.42 24.14 -2.03
N LEU A 64 -1.78 24.28 -3.20
CA LEU A 64 -0.34 24.11 -3.33
C LEU A 64 0.44 25.11 -2.46
N LEU A 65 -0.05 26.35 -2.35
CA LEU A 65 0.48 27.37 -1.44
C LEU A 65 0.24 27.05 0.04
N SER A 66 -0.95 26.58 0.43
CA SER A 66 -1.26 26.25 1.84
C SER A 66 -0.56 24.97 2.34
N VAL A 67 -0.29 24.01 1.44
CA VAL A 67 0.46 22.78 1.72
C VAL A 67 1.92 23.08 2.04
N MET A 68 2.52 24.06 1.35
CA MET A 68 3.92 24.47 1.58
C MET A 68 4.15 25.20 2.92
N GLU A 69 3.10 25.76 3.52
CA GLU A 69 3.14 26.49 4.81
C GLU A 69 2.72 25.62 6.01
N SER A 70 2.35 24.37 5.78
CA SER A 70 1.84 23.51 6.85
C SER A 70 2.95 22.93 7.73
N GLU A 71 2.79 23.07 9.04
CA GLU A 71 3.74 22.56 10.02
C GLU A 71 3.91 21.04 9.90
N PRO A 72 5.16 20.53 10.01
CA PRO A 72 5.41 19.11 10.00
C PRO A 72 4.72 18.44 11.19
N GLN A 73 4.17 17.25 10.95
CA GLN A 73 3.47 16.48 11.96
C GLN A 73 4.26 15.24 12.34
N THR A 74 4.27 14.91 13.63
CA THR A 74 4.72 13.60 14.09
C THR A 74 3.71 12.51 13.70
N VAL A 75 4.16 11.26 13.67
CA VAL A 75 3.27 10.10 13.42
C VAL A 75 2.05 10.08 14.33
N ARG A 76 2.22 10.48 15.60
CA ARG A 76 1.11 10.46 16.57
C ARG A 76 0.06 11.53 16.29
N GLU A 77 0.50 12.71 15.85
CA GLU A 77 -0.38 13.81 15.47
C GLU A 77 -1.15 13.47 14.19
N ALA A 78 -0.47 12.92 13.18
CA ALA A 78 -1.10 12.47 11.95
C ALA A 78 -2.20 11.42 12.25
N VAL A 79 -1.87 10.36 13.00
CA VAL A 79 -2.82 9.30 13.35
C VAL A 79 -3.99 9.83 14.18
N GLY A 80 -3.73 10.59 15.25
CA GLY A 80 -4.78 11.13 16.10
C GLY A 80 -5.73 12.05 15.35
N GLY A 81 -5.18 12.96 14.54
CA GLY A 81 -5.94 13.87 13.69
C GLY A 81 -6.78 13.13 12.65
N ASN A 82 -6.21 12.13 11.98
CA ASN A 82 -6.91 11.33 10.97
C ASN A 82 -8.02 10.46 11.55
N VAL A 83 -7.80 9.82 12.70
CA VAL A 83 -8.85 9.07 13.41
C VAL A 83 -10.03 9.99 13.73
N ALA A 84 -9.75 11.17 14.32
CA ALA A 84 -10.79 12.13 14.66
C ALA A 84 -11.55 12.64 13.43
N ARG A 85 -10.81 12.98 12.36
CA ARG A 85 -11.36 13.49 11.09
C ARG A 85 -12.26 12.44 10.42
N ILE A 86 -11.74 11.24 10.20
CA ILE A 86 -12.47 10.16 9.50
C ILE A 86 -13.68 9.73 10.31
N ARG A 87 -13.55 9.59 11.64
CA ARG A 87 -14.69 9.29 12.53
C ARG A 87 -15.81 10.32 12.36
N LYS A 88 -15.48 11.62 12.39
CA LYS A 88 -16.46 12.70 12.21
C LYS A 88 -17.10 12.68 10.82
N LEU A 89 -16.32 12.45 9.77
CA LEU A 89 -16.83 12.32 8.40
C LEU A 89 -17.81 11.14 8.24
N ARG A 90 -17.61 10.07 9.01
CA ARG A 90 -18.52 8.91 9.06
C ARG A 90 -19.73 9.11 9.98
N GLY A 91 -19.86 10.27 10.64
CA GLY A 91 -20.95 10.56 11.55
C GLY A 91 -20.92 9.75 12.85
N LEU A 92 -19.77 9.15 13.19
CA LEU A 92 -19.64 8.30 14.38
C LEU A 92 -19.28 9.14 15.61
N THR A 93 -19.92 8.86 16.74
CA THR A 93 -19.47 9.33 18.05
C THR A 93 -18.27 8.51 18.53
N VAL A 94 -17.54 9.03 19.52
CA VAL A 94 -16.42 8.33 20.16
C VAL A 94 -16.88 7.00 20.78
N ARG A 95 -18.09 6.95 21.35
CA ARG A 95 -18.66 5.74 21.96
C ARG A 95 -19.02 4.70 20.90
N GLU A 96 -19.58 5.12 19.77
CA GLU A 96 -19.89 4.21 18.66
C GLU A 96 -18.62 3.63 18.03
N LEU A 97 -17.57 4.44 17.85
CA LEU A 97 -16.28 3.92 17.40
C LEU A 97 -15.72 2.91 18.42
N SER A 98 -15.76 3.22 19.71
CA SER A 98 -15.32 2.29 20.76
C SER A 98 -16.10 0.97 20.74
N ALA A 99 -17.41 0.99 20.49
CA ALA A 99 -18.22 -0.20 20.34
C ALA A 99 -17.84 -1.00 19.08
N ALA A 100 -17.66 -0.32 17.93
CA ALA A 100 -17.23 -0.97 16.69
C ALA A 100 -15.85 -1.65 16.82
N LEU A 101 -14.91 -1.04 17.55
CA LEU A 101 -13.59 -1.64 17.80
C LEU A 101 -13.68 -2.93 18.63
N GLN A 102 -14.65 -3.02 19.55
CA GLN A 102 -14.86 -4.25 20.35
C GLN A 102 -15.33 -5.42 19.48
N GLU A 103 -16.10 -5.16 18.42
CA GLU A 103 -16.53 -6.20 17.46
C GLU A 103 -15.32 -6.85 16.75
N PHE A 104 -14.23 -6.10 16.58
CA PHE A 104 -12.95 -6.59 16.03
C PHE A 104 -11.97 -7.09 17.10
N GLY A 105 -12.42 -7.26 18.35
CA GLY A 105 -11.61 -7.78 19.45
C GLY A 105 -10.69 -6.74 20.12
N LEU A 106 -10.77 -5.46 19.73
CA LEU A 106 -9.99 -4.40 20.37
C LEU A 106 -10.76 -3.78 21.55
N GLN A 107 -10.33 -4.09 22.76
CA GLN A 107 -10.89 -3.51 23.99
C GLN A 107 -10.37 -2.08 24.23
N LEU A 108 -10.84 -1.13 23.42
CA LEU A 108 -10.52 0.28 23.56
C LEU A 108 -11.74 1.06 24.06
N SER A 109 -11.62 1.67 25.24
CA SER A 109 -12.70 2.50 25.81
C SER A 109 -12.90 3.80 25.04
N ALA A 110 -14.07 4.44 25.19
CA ALA A 110 -14.32 5.76 24.59
C ALA A 110 -13.29 6.81 25.05
N SER A 111 -12.84 6.78 26.31
CA SER A 111 -11.74 7.63 26.77
C SER A 111 -10.45 7.31 26.04
N GLY A 112 -10.14 6.02 25.82
CA GLY A 112 -8.96 5.61 25.07
C GLY A 112 -8.99 6.09 23.61
N VAL A 113 -10.15 6.07 22.96
CA VAL A 113 -10.33 6.67 21.63
C VAL A 113 -10.06 8.18 21.68
N SER A 114 -10.64 8.90 22.65
CA SER A 114 -10.36 10.34 22.84
C SER A 114 -8.88 10.63 23.12
N ASP A 115 -8.18 9.78 23.88
CA ASP A 115 -6.76 9.95 24.15
C ASP A 115 -5.89 9.74 22.90
N ILE A 116 -6.31 8.86 21.99
CA ILE A 116 -5.68 8.72 20.66
C ILE A 116 -5.92 9.98 19.84
N GLU A 117 -7.18 10.44 19.73
CA GLU A 117 -7.55 11.62 18.94
C GLU A 117 -6.83 12.90 19.42
N ASN A 118 -6.57 13.01 20.72
CA ASN A 118 -5.89 14.15 21.32
C ASN A 118 -4.38 13.94 21.53
N VAL A 119 -3.78 12.90 20.91
CA VAL A 119 -2.33 12.62 20.97
C VAL A 119 -1.80 12.42 22.40
N ARG A 120 -2.68 12.04 23.35
CA ARG A 120 -2.32 11.76 24.75
C ARG A 120 -1.81 10.34 24.93
N ARG A 121 -2.14 9.46 23.99
CA ARG A 121 -1.77 8.04 23.97
C ARG A 121 -0.96 7.69 22.73
N LYS A 122 -0.16 6.62 22.81
CA LYS A 122 0.47 5.99 21.64
C LYS A 122 -0.44 4.90 21.08
N VAL A 123 -0.48 4.77 19.77
CA VAL A 123 -1.22 3.73 19.04
C VAL A 123 -0.24 2.61 18.70
N THR A 124 -0.61 1.38 19.03
CA THR A 124 0.14 0.18 18.64
C THR A 124 -0.16 -0.19 17.18
N ILE A 125 0.66 -1.06 16.58
CA ILE A 125 0.46 -1.48 15.18
C ILE A 125 -0.88 -2.20 15.01
N ASP A 126 -1.22 -3.09 15.94
CA ASP A 126 -2.49 -3.83 15.92
C ASP A 126 -3.68 -2.88 16.01
N GLU A 127 -3.61 -1.89 16.90
CA GLU A 127 -4.64 -0.85 17.02
C GLU A 127 -4.79 -0.03 15.74
N LEU A 128 -3.67 0.35 15.10
CA LEU A 128 -3.70 1.09 13.84
C LEU A 128 -4.45 0.30 12.75
N LEU A 129 -4.15 -0.99 12.61
CA LEU A 129 -4.80 -1.84 11.62
C LEU A 129 -6.28 -2.06 11.93
N ILE A 130 -6.63 -2.31 13.19
CA ILE A 130 -8.03 -2.47 13.61
C ILE A 130 -8.81 -1.16 13.44
N LEU A 131 -8.20 -0.01 13.75
CA LEU A 131 -8.79 1.31 13.49
C LEU A 131 -9.06 1.52 11.98
N ALA A 132 -8.11 1.12 11.12
CA ALA A 132 -8.28 1.20 9.67
C ALA A 132 -9.49 0.38 9.21
N VAL A 133 -9.63 -0.86 9.71
CA VAL A 133 -10.78 -1.73 9.42
C VAL A 133 -12.08 -1.14 9.95
N ALA A 134 -12.13 -0.73 11.22
CA ALA A 134 -13.34 -0.22 11.85
C ALA A 134 -13.83 1.11 11.24
N LEU A 135 -12.91 1.97 10.79
CA LEU A 135 -13.23 3.22 10.09
C LEU A 135 -13.42 3.02 8.57
N ASN A 136 -13.22 1.80 8.07
CA ASN A 136 -13.24 1.44 6.66
C ASN A 136 -12.37 2.39 5.82
N THR A 137 -11.09 2.47 6.17
CA THR A 137 -10.06 3.33 5.56
C THR A 137 -8.76 2.55 5.43
N SER A 138 -7.78 3.05 4.67
CA SER A 138 -6.46 2.42 4.62
C SER A 138 -5.56 2.85 5.79
N ALA A 139 -4.57 2.03 6.13
CA ALA A 139 -3.52 2.44 7.08
C ALA A 139 -2.70 3.62 6.55
N ILE A 140 -2.60 3.76 5.23
CA ILE A 140 -1.96 4.91 4.57
C ILE A 140 -2.72 6.20 4.92
N ASP A 141 -4.06 6.20 4.81
CA ASP A 141 -4.88 7.37 5.15
C ASP A 141 -4.77 7.79 6.63
N LEU A 142 -4.48 6.84 7.52
CA LEU A 142 -4.25 7.14 8.93
C LEU A 142 -2.86 7.71 9.18
N LEU A 143 -1.85 7.30 8.42
CA LEU A 143 -0.46 7.72 8.58
C LEU A 143 -0.12 9.00 7.81
N THR A 144 -0.85 9.31 6.74
CA THR A 144 -0.58 10.47 5.89
C THR A 144 -1.18 11.74 6.49
N PRO A 145 -0.38 12.80 6.76
CA PRO A 145 -0.88 14.07 7.27
C PRO A 145 -1.97 14.65 6.37
N ALA A 146 -3.18 14.80 6.92
CA ALA A 146 -4.30 15.32 6.15
C ALA A 146 -4.06 16.77 5.72
N ASN A 147 -3.38 17.60 6.52
CA ASN A 147 -3.11 19.00 6.18
C ASN A 147 -2.14 19.20 4.99
N GLY A 148 -1.66 18.12 4.37
CA GLY A 148 -0.64 18.18 3.31
C GLY A 148 0.79 18.35 3.84
N GLY A 149 0.96 18.49 5.16
CA GLY A 149 2.25 18.71 5.80
C GLY A 149 3.17 17.51 5.73
N LYS A 150 4.44 17.76 6.04
CA LYS A 150 5.44 16.69 6.07
C LYS A 150 5.24 15.81 7.29
N LEU A 151 5.47 14.50 7.14
CA LEU A 151 5.50 13.56 8.26
C LEU A 151 6.93 13.44 8.80
N VAL A 152 7.07 13.58 10.11
CA VAL A 152 8.31 13.30 10.87
C VAL A 152 8.16 11.94 11.54
N VAL A 153 9.00 10.98 11.13
CA VAL A 153 9.01 9.63 11.71
C VAL A 153 9.91 9.57 12.95
N ALA A 154 11.05 10.25 12.91
CA ALA A 154 11.99 10.40 14.02
C ALA A 154 12.82 11.68 13.82
N ASP A 155 13.39 12.24 14.89
CA ASP A 155 14.09 13.52 14.86
C ASP A 155 15.29 13.55 13.89
N GLU A 156 15.98 12.42 13.74
CA GLU A 156 17.16 12.25 12.88
C GLU A 156 16.80 11.81 11.45
N VAL A 157 15.53 11.50 11.18
CA VAL A 157 15.05 11.02 9.89
C VAL A 157 14.34 12.17 9.17
N GLY A 158 14.84 12.53 7.99
CA GLY A 158 14.29 13.63 7.18
C GLY A 158 12.78 13.50 6.96
N SER A 159 12.03 14.59 7.14
CA SER A 159 10.58 14.60 7.01
C SER A 159 10.12 14.45 5.56
N GLN A 160 9.00 13.76 5.36
CA GLN A 160 8.54 13.40 4.01
C GLN A 160 7.22 14.08 3.65
N SER A 161 7.11 14.54 2.41
CA SER A 161 5.83 15.01 1.88
C SER A 161 4.84 13.85 1.78
N PRO A 162 3.52 14.11 1.81
CA PRO A 162 2.49 13.08 1.67
C PRO A 162 2.67 12.18 0.44
N VAL A 163 3.08 12.75 -0.68
CA VAL A 163 3.28 12.01 -1.94
C VAL A 163 4.40 10.98 -1.82
N LEU A 164 5.58 11.39 -1.33
CA LEU A 164 6.72 10.50 -1.16
C LEU A 164 6.48 9.48 -0.05
N LEU A 165 5.83 9.90 1.03
CA LEU A 165 5.42 9.03 2.13
C LEU A 165 4.50 7.91 1.63
N GLU A 166 3.50 8.25 0.81
CA GLU A 166 2.56 7.27 0.27
C GLU A 166 3.25 6.25 -0.64
N GLN A 167 4.14 6.70 -1.54
CA GLN A 167 4.93 5.81 -2.39
C GLN A 167 5.81 4.86 -1.56
N TRP A 168 6.42 5.37 -0.48
CA TRP A 168 7.18 4.54 0.45
C TRP A 168 6.31 3.53 1.21
N LEU A 169 5.13 3.95 1.71
CA LEU A 169 4.21 3.07 2.44
C LEU A 169 3.63 1.96 1.56
N ARG A 170 3.38 2.23 0.28
CA ARG A 170 2.99 1.22 -0.72
C ARG A 170 4.13 0.23 -1.01
N GLY A 171 5.36 0.69 -0.81
CA GLY A 171 6.58 -0.05 -1.08
C GLY A 171 7.05 0.09 -2.52
N ASP A 172 6.71 1.21 -3.15
CA ASP A 172 7.09 1.54 -4.53
C ASP A 172 8.52 2.09 -4.57
N ILE A 173 8.92 2.82 -3.52
CA ILE A 173 10.26 3.43 -3.40
C ILE A 173 10.87 3.19 -2.00
N PRO A 174 12.21 3.17 -1.86
CA PRO A 174 12.86 3.28 -0.57
C PRO A 174 12.60 4.66 0.05
N TRP A 175 12.93 4.81 1.34
CA TRP A 175 12.89 6.13 2.00
C TRP A 175 13.78 7.13 1.22
N PRO A 176 13.22 8.25 0.73
CA PRO A 176 13.96 9.16 -0.11
C PRO A 176 14.81 10.11 0.75
N GLU A 177 16.11 9.83 0.83
CA GLU A 177 17.10 10.59 1.60
C GLU A 177 17.97 11.52 0.73
N THR A 178 18.11 11.23 -0.56
CA THR A 178 19.07 11.91 -1.45
C THR A 178 18.41 12.35 -2.75
N GLU A 179 18.85 13.50 -3.25
CA GLU A 179 18.46 14.03 -4.57
C GLU A 179 19.34 13.48 -5.70
N GLU A 180 20.44 12.77 -5.39
CA GLU A 180 21.33 12.19 -6.41
C GLU A 180 20.68 10.97 -7.08
N LYS A 181 20.41 11.11 -8.39
CA LYS A 181 19.67 10.11 -9.19
C LYS A 181 20.32 8.73 -9.20
N ASP A 182 21.63 8.63 -9.45
CA ASP A 182 22.30 7.34 -9.58
C ASP A 182 22.37 6.58 -8.24
N ALA A 183 22.61 7.32 -7.15
CA ALA A 183 22.57 6.77 -5.80
C ALA A 183 21.15 6.29 -5.43
N PHE A 184 20.12 7.04 -5.81
CA PHE A 184 18.73 6.65 -5.63
C PHE A 184 18.38 5.37 -6.40
N LEU A 185 18.75 5.28 -7.69
CA LEU A 185 18.47 4.10 -8.52
C LEU A 185 19.14 2.84 -7.97
N LYS A 186 20.40 2.95 -7.51
CA LYS A 186 21.11 1.84 -6.88
C LYS A 186 20.42 1.38 -5.58
N ARG A 187 19.91 2.33 -4.77
CA ARG A 187 19.17 2.02 -3.54
C ARG A 187 17.82 1.38 -3.85
N LEU A 188 17.13 1.87 -4.88
CA LEU A 188 15.86 1.32 -5.35
C LEU A 188 16.05 -0.15 -5.76
N ASP A 189 17.07 -0.47 -6.55
CA ASP A 189 17.37 -1.86 -6.94
C ASP A 189 17.59 -2.76 -5.71
N ALA A 190 18.42 -2.32 -4.76
CA ALA A 190 18.65 -3.06 -3.52
C ALA A 190 17.38 -3.24 -2.67
N TYR A 191 16.55 -2.20 -2.59
CA TYR A 191 15.27 -2.21 -1.87
C TYR A 191 14.29 -3.22 -2.49
N LEU A 192 14.12 -3.19 -3.81
CA LEU A 192 13.23 -4.12 -4.51
C LEU A 192 13.79 -5.55 -4.48
N GLY A 193 15.11 -5.71 -4.49
CA GLY A 193 15.77 -7.00 -4.29
C GLY A 193 15.48 -7.64 -2.93
N ALA A 194 15.33 -6.83 -1.88
CA ALA A 194 14.98 -7.26 -0.53
C ALA A 194 13.48 -7.51 -0.31
N ALA A 195 12.62 -7.13 -1.26
CA ALA A 195 11.18 -7.30 -1.13
C ALA A 195 10.76 -8.79 -1.09
N SER A 196 9.62 -9.08 -0.42
CA SER A 196 9.07 -10.43 -0.37
C SER A 196 8.85 -11.00 -1.77
N GLU A 197 8.90 -12.32 -1.94
CA GLU A 197 8.67 -12.95 -3.26
C GLU A 197 7.34 -12.53 -3.89
N TYR A 198 6.29 -12.44 -3.07
CA TYR A 198 4.98 -11.93 -3.49
C TYR A 198 5.08 -10.49 -4.02
N ARG A 199 5.74 -9.59 -3.28
CA ARG A 199 5.92 -8.20 -3.73
C ARG A 199 6.78 -8.11 -4.98
N ARG A 200 7.87 -8.89 -5.07
CA ARG A 200 8.68 -8.99 -6.30
C ARG A 200 7.88 -9.54 -7.48
N ALA A 201 6.95 -10.46 -7.26
CA ALA A 201 6.05 -10.95 -8.30
C ALA A 201 5.04 -9.88 -8.77
N MET A 202 4.48 -9.11 -7.82
CA MET A 202 3.60 -7.97 -8.13
C MET A 202 4.35 -6.87 -8.86
N LEU A 203 5.52 -6.46 -8.38
CA LEU A 203 6.38 -5.49 -9.05
C LEU A 203 6.79 -5.95 -10.45
N ARG A 204 7.08 -7.24 -10.65
CA ARG A 204 7.32 -7.78 -12.01
C ARG A 204 6.10 -7.70 -12.92
N ARG A 205 4.89 -7.64 -12.36
CA ARG A 205 3.64 -7.44 -13.10
C ARG A 205 3.40 -5.95 -13.38
N ASP A 206 3.63 -5.10 -12.38
CA ASP A 206 3.36 -3.66 -12.46
C ASP A 206 4.46 -2.91 -13.24
N HIS A 207 5.71 -3.39 -13.20
CA HIS A 207 6.83 -2.91 -14.01
C HIS A 207 7.01 -3.68 -15.31
N ARG A 208 6.01 -4.45 -15.76
CA ARG A 208 6.05 -4.89 -17.15
C ARG A 208 6.08 -3.64 -18.02
N SER A 209 6.87 -3.67 -19.09
CA SER A 209 7.13 -2.52 -19.97
C SER A 209 5.88 -1.78 -20.40
N GLU A 210 4.74 -2.45 -20.35
CA GLU A 210 3.55 -2.04 -21.05
C GLU A 210 2.48 -1.57 -20.09
N ILE A 211 2.50 -2.06 -18.84
CA ILE A 211 1.85 -1.36 -17.72
C ILE A 211 2.54 -0.01 -17.49
N VAL A 212 3.88 0.03 -17.58
CA VAL A 212 4.63 1.28 -17.53
C VAL A 212 4.26 2.21 -18.69
N ALA A 213 4.16 1.72 -19.92
CA ALA A 213 3.73 2.53 -21.07
C ALA A 213 2.30 3.07 -20.92
N ILE A 214 1.37 2.29 -20.37
CA ILE A 214 0.02 2.74 -20.05
C ILE A 214 0.05 3.83 -18.99
N HIS A 215 0.80 3.63 -17.91
CA HIS A 215 0.90 4.61 -16.82
C HIS A 215 1.54 5.93 -17.28
N ASP A 216 2.60 5.85 -18.08
CA ASP A 216 3.23 6.99 -18.73
C ASP A 216 2.26 7.78 -19.61
N LEU A 217 1.43 7.08 -20.39
CA LEU A 217 0.40 7.67 -21.22
C LEU A 217 -0.67 8.37 -20.36
N GLU A 218 -1.12 7.74 -19.27
CA GLU A 218 -2.07 8.34 -18.32
C GLU A 218 -1.53 9.63 -17.71
N ILE A 219 -0.26 9.65 -17.28
CA ILE A 219 0.40 10.84 -16.73
C ILE A 219 0.43 11.94 -17.78
N ARG A 220 0.86 11.66 -19.02
CA ARG A 220 0.96 12.67 -20.07
C ARG A 220 -0.40 13.21 -20.52
N ILE A 221 -1.43 12.37 -20.57
CA ILE A 221 -2.80 12.83 -20.83
C ILE A 221 -3.25 13.78 -19.72
N ARG A 222 -2.96 13.45 -18.46
CA ARG A 222 -3.30 14.31 -17.32
C ARG A 222 -2.60 15.66 -17.41
N GLU A 223 -1.29 15.68 -17.62
CA GLU A 223 -0.52 16.93 -17.78
C GLU A 223 -1.07 17.79 -18.92
N ALA A 224 -1.46 17.17 -20.03
CA ALA A 224 -2.08 17.88 -21.15
C ALA A 224 -3.46 18.45 -20.79
N MET A 225 -4.29 17.71 -20.05
CA MET A 225 -5.60 18.19 -19.58
C MET A 225 -5.47 19.34 -18.59
N ASP A 226 -4.56 19.22 -17.61
CA ASP A 226 -4.32 20.27 -16.61
C ASP A 226 -3.81 21.55 -17.28
N ALA A 227 -2.92 21.43 -18.28
CA ALA A 227 -2.44 22.58 -19.04
C ALA A 227 -3.57 23.30 -19.81
N VAL A 228 -4.54 22.54 -20.34
CA VAL A 228 -5.71 23.09 -21.04
C VAL A 228 -6.66 23.79 -20.06
N GLU A 229 -6.91 23.18 -18.89
CA GLU A 229 -7.84 23.72 -17.89
C GLU A 229 -7.29 24.98 -17.19
N ASP A 230 -5.99 25.01 -16.89
CA ASP A 230 -5.31 26.17 -16.30
C ASP A 230 -5.10 27.34 -17.29
N GLY A 231 -5.46 27.18 -18.58
CA GLY A 231 -5.17 28.17 -19.63
C GLY A 231 -3.67 28.39 -19.86
N ARG A 232 -2.81 27.45 -19.40
CA ARG A 232 -1.36 27.45 -19.59
C ARG A 232 -0.93 26.94 -20.96
N VAL A 233 -1.85 26.36 -21.73
CA VAL A 233 -1.63 26.13 -23.16
C VAL A 233 -1.65 27.47 -23.88
N PRO A 234 -0.51 27.96 -24.42
CA PRO A 234 -0.51 29.17 -25.21
C PRO A 234 -1.47 29.00 -26.39
N ALA A 235 -2.29 30.02 -26.67
CA ALA A 235 -3.12 30.04 -27.85
C ALA A 235 -2.23 29.79 -29.08
N VAL A 236 -2.72 28.95 -30.02
CA VAL A 236 -2.02 28.61 -31.26
C VAL A 236 -1.50 29.90 -31.92
N GLY A 237 -0.17 30.08 -31.93
CA GLY A 237 0.50 31.24 -32.52
C GLY A 237 1.14 32.25 -31.55
N GLN A 238 1.16 32.01 -30.24
CA GLN A 238 1.90 32.87 -29.29
C GLN A 238 3.33 32.35 -29.03
N PRO A 239 4.37 33.21 -29.03
CA PRO A 239 5.74 32.79 -28.69
C PRO A 239 5.88 32.50 -27.19
N THR A 240 6.41 31.34 -26.84
CA THR A 240 6.72 30.94 -25.46
C THR A 240 8.15 31.36 -25.12
N GLU A 241 8.32 32.41 -24.31
CA GLU A 241 9.64 32.89 -23.85
C GLU A 241 10.11 32.25 -22.53
N SER A 242 9.43 31.22 -22.01
CA SER A 242 9.78 30.60 -20.72
C SER A 242 10.11 29.12 -20.88
N GLU A 243 11.25 28.72 -20.30
CA GLU A 243 11.82 27.38 -20.37
C GLU A 243 10.82 26.28 -19.92
N ALA A 244 10.80 25.20 -20.72
CA ALA A 244 10.47 23.82 -20.31
C ALA A 244 9.01 23.30 -20.32
N PHE A 245 8.04 23.93 -21.00
CA PHE A 245 6.79 23.22 -21.36
C PHE A 245 6.79 22.82 -22.84
N PRO A 246 6.56 21.53 -23.17
CA PRO A 246 6.44 21.10 -24.56
C PRO A 246 5.27 21.80 -25.23
N SER A 247 5.46 22.24 -26.46
CA SER A 247 4.40 22.83 -27.28
C SER A 247 3.23 21.86 -27.44
N PRO A 248 2.01 22.34 -27.74
CA PRO A 248 0.85 21.46 -27.94
C PRO A 248 1.08 20.39 -29.02
N GLU A 249 1.85 20.71 -30.06
CA GLU A 249 2.22 19.77 -31.11
C GLU A 249 3.21 18.70 -30.61
N GLU A 250 4.21 19.09 -29.81
CA GLU A 250 5.15 18.16 -29.18
C GLU A 250 4.44 17.24 -28.17
N MET A 251 3.53 17.79 -27.37
CA MET A 251 2.71 17.01 -26.43
C MET A 251 1.81 16.01 -27.16
N ALA A 252 1.10 16.45 -28.21
CA ALA A 252 0.26 15.57 -29.03
C ALA A 252 1.09 14.48 -29.74
N SER A 253 2.29 14.81 -30.21
CA SER A 253 3.23 13.86 -30.81
C SER A 253 3.70 12.82 -29.79
N SER A 254 4.04 13.26 -28.57
CA SER A 254 4.43 12.39 -27.46
C SER A 254 3.32 11.41 -27.09
N ILE A 255 2.09 11.90 -26.90
CA ILE A 255 0.90 11.07 -26.60
C ILE A 255 0.67 10.02 -27.70
N ARG A 256 0.75 10.40 -28.98
CA ARG A 256 0.61 9.43 -30.10
C ARG A 256 1.69 8.35 -30.07
N LYS A 257 2.94 8.74 -29.79
CA LYS A 257 4.06 7.82 -29.72
C LYS A 257 3.90 6.80 -28.58
N ASP A 258 3.35 7.20 -27.44
CA ASP A 258 3.09 6.26 -26.36
C ASP A 258 1.88 5.39 -26.60
N LEU A 259 0.82 5.93 -27.23
CA LEU A 259 -0.30 5.12 -27.68
C LEU A 259 0.16 4.01 -28.64
N GLU A 260 1.08 4.30 -29.55
CA GLU A 260 1.67 3.30 -30.45
C GLU A 260 2.40 2.18 -29.68
N LYS A 261 3.13 2.51 -28.61
CA LYS A 261 3.76 1.49 -27.75
C LYS A 261 2.72 0.60 -27.07
N VAL A 262 1.63 1.19 -26.57
CA VAL A 262 0.53 0.44 -25.93
C VAL A 262 -0.15 -0.48 -26.93
N VAL A 263 -0.46 0.01 -28.14
CA VAL A 263 -1.08 -0.78 -29.21
C VAL A 263 -0.18 -1.97 -29.60
N THR A 264 1.10 -1.69 -29.88
CA THR A 264 2.09 -2.73 -30.24
C THR A 264 2.15 -3.83 -29.19
N TYR A 265 2.05 -3.47 -27.91
CA TYR A 265 2.03 -4.46 -26.85
C TYR A 265 0.75 -5.28 -26.81
N VAL A 266 -0.42 -4.64 -26.91
CA VAL A 266 -1.70 -5.35 -26.88
C VAL A 266 -1.76 -6.38 -28.00
N GLU A 267 -1.21 -6.04 -29.18
CA GLU A 267 -1.04 -6.98 -30.29
C GLU A 267 -0.10 -8.14 -29.92
N LEU A 268 1.07 -7.86 -29.34
CA LEU A 268 2.00 -8.89 -28.87
C LEU A 268 1.37 -9.83 -27.82
N LEU A 269 0.57 -9.29 -26.90
CA LEU A 269 -0.17 -10.08 -25.91
C LEU A 269 -1.24 -10.95 -26.57
N ALA A 270 -2.02 -10.40 -27.49
CA ALA A 270 -3.03 -11.15 -28.22
C ALA A 270 -2.37 -12.33 -28.96
N ASP A 271 -1.27 -12.06 -29.66
CA ASP A 271 -0.42 -13.07 -30.30
C ASP A 271 0.06 -14.16 -29.34
N GLN A 272 0.52 -13.77 -28.14
CA GLN A 272 0.97 -14.72 -27.13
C GLN A 272 -0.17 -15.58 -26.58
N ILE A 273 -1.35 -14.99 -26.36
CA ILE A 273 -2.54 -15.72 -25.91
C ILE A 273 -3.00 -16.70 -26.99
N GLU A 274 -2.99 -16.30 -28.26
CA GLU A 274 -3.31 -17.16 -29.40
C GLU A 274 -2.30 -18.32 -29.54
N LYS A 275 -1.00 -18.03 -29.42
CA LYS A 275 0.08 -19.03 -29.55
C LYS A 275 0.15 -20.01 -28.39
N ASN A 276 -0.04 -19.54 -27.17
CA ASN A 276 0.13 -20.38 -25.97
C ASN A 276 -1.17 -21.02 -25.48
N GLY A 277 -2.32 -20.53 -25.95
CA GLY A 277 -3.64 -20.93 -25.48
C GLY A 277 -3.84 -20.68 -23.98
N TYR A 278 -5.09 -20.73 -23.52
CA TYR A 278 -5.32 -21.05 -22.12
C TYR A 278 -4.85 -22.48 -21.93
N GLY A 279 -3.72 -22.69 -21.25
CA GLY A 279 -3.10 -24.00 -21.08
C GLY A 279 -4.13 -25.11 -20.86
N ARG A 280 -4.15 -26.09 -21.77
CA ARG A 280 -4.84 -27.38 -21.55
C ARG A 280 -4.02 -28.24 -20.60
#